data_AF-A0AA85KID7-F1
#
_entry.id   AF-A0AA85KID7-F1
#
_cell.length_a   1.000
_cell.length_b   1.000
_cell.length_c   1.000
_cell.angle_alpha   90.00
_cell.angle_beta   90.00
_cell.angle_gamma   90.00
#
_symmetry.space_group_name_H-M   'P 1'
#
loop_
_entity.id
_entity.type
_entity.pdbx_description
1 polymer ?
#
loop_
_entity_poly.entity_id
_entity_poly.type
_entity_poly.pdbx_seq_one_letter_code
_entity_poly.pdbx_strand_id
1 'polypeptide(L)'
;MDIDVAANTNMEVINLCTKILNIVTTDRKSRQQTYPPASGHLTLQFPIENEDQLEMLEASLRDEKYKQQYTAKMASCLQNDPKLSLKVMVHHVIKPEVGLKFTFQGTLTKSSTVPYAFYKIMRTLIMSHFSGQLMMTREIGEMMDRATKSYFHNLKDHVQSRKRKQGIQANEKDTGGYNSGTYPCLYNWMLPVDRT
;
A
#
# COMPACT_ATOMS: atom_id res chain seq x y z
N MET A 1 -20.61 -29.45 -32.58
CA MET A 1 -19.14 -29.53 -32.76
C MET A 1 -18.56 -28.26 -32.16
N ASP A 2 -18.73 -28.02 -30.85
CA ASP A 2 -18.58 -26.64 -30.30
C ASP A 2 -17.77 -26.57 -29.00
N ILE A 3 -17.19 -27.69 -28.54
CA ILE A 3 -16.42 -27.74 -27.30
C ILE A 3 -14.93 -27.43 -27.54
N ASP A 4 -14.39 -27.77 -28.73
CA ASP A 4 -12.96 -27.56 -29.05
C ASP A 4 -12.59 -26.09 -29.35
N VAL A 5 -13.52 -25.29 -29.88
CA VAL A 5 -13.26 -23.87 -30.21
C VAL A 5 -13.15 -23.01 -28.93
N ALA A 6 -13.95 -23.32 -27.91
CA ALA A 6 -13.90 -22.63 -26.61
C ALA A 6 -12.64 -22.99 -25.81
N ALA A 7 -12.18 -24.24 -25.88
CA ALA A 7 -10.94 -24.67 -25.24
C ALA A 7 -9.70 -24.01 -25.90
N ASN A 8 -9.71 -23.89 -27.23
CA ASN A 8 -8.60 -23.28 -27.97
C ASN A 8 -8.49 -21.76 -27.71
N THR A 9 -9.62 -21.06 -27.68
CA THR A 9 -9.67 -19.61 -27.35
C THR A 9 -9.25 -19.32 -25.92
N ASN A 10 -9.63 -20.16 -24.94
CA ASN A 10 -9.18 -20.02 -23.55
C ASN A 10 -7.66 -20.19 -23.41
N MET A 11 -7.06 -21.14 -24.14
CA MET A 11 -5.61 -21.34 -24.15
C MET A 11 -4.85 -20.18 -24.77
N GLU A 12 -5.39 -19.55 -25.82
CA GLU A 12 -4.81 -18.35 -26.43
C GLU A 12 -4.86 -17.15 -25.48
N VAL A 13 -5.98 -16.96 -24.77
CA VAL A 13 -6.12 -15.90 -23.75
C VAL A 13 -5.15 -16.10 -22.59
N ILE A 14 -4.99 -17.34 -22.10
CA ILE A 14 -4.01 -17.67 -21.04
C ILE A 14 -2.59 -17.38 -21.52
N ASN A 15 -2.24 -17.79 -22.74
CA ASN A 15 -0.92 -17.52 -23.32
C ASN A 15 -0.64 -16.02 -23.48
N LEU A 16 -1.64 -15.24 -23.90
CA LEU A 16 -1.52 -13.80 -24.04
C LEU A 16 -1.32 -13.13 -22.67
N CYS A 17 -2.11 -13.52 -21.66
CA CYS A 17 -1.96 -13.05 -20.28
C CYS A 17 -0.58 -13.37 -19.70
N THR A 18 -0.07 -14.59 -19.92
CA THR A 18 1.27 -14.99 -19.48
C THR A 18 2.36 -14.19 -20.19
N LYS A 19 2.22 -13.91 -21.49
CA LYS A 19 3.17 -13.05 -22.23
C LYS A 19 3.15 -11.61 -21.70
N ILE A 20 1.99 -11.04 -21.44
CA ILE A 20 1.85 -9.68 -20.87
C ILE A 20 2.45 -9.64 -19.46
N LEU A 21 2.16 -10.62 -18.60
CA LEU A 21 2.78 -10.76 -17.28
C LEU A 21 4.30 -10.85 -17.37
N ASN A 22 4.83 -11.63 -18.32
CA ASN A 22 6.27 -11.73 -18.55
C ASN A 22 6.86 -10.39 -19.00
N ILE A 23 6.25 -9.70 -19.96
CA ILE A 23 6.73 -8.37 -20.42
C ILE A 23 6.73 -7.36 -19.28
N VAL A 24 5.64 -7.27 -18.51
CA VAL A 24 5.52 -6.36 -17.36
C VAL A 24 6.55 -6.71 -16.27
N THR A 25 6.79 -8.00 -16.02
CA THR A 25 7.79 -8.42 -15.02
C THR A 25 9.22 -8.26 -15.51
N THR A 26 9.51 -8.45 -16.82
CA THR A 26 10.85 -8.23 -17.39
C THR A 26 11.19 -6.76 -17.53
N ASP A 27 10.27 -5.91 -18.00
CA ASP A 27 10.45 -4.45 -18.06
C ASP A 27 10.73 -3.89 -16.66
N ARG A 28 10.01 -4.42 -15.65
CA ARG A 28 10.24 -4.08 -14.26
C ARG A 28 11.59 -4.58 -13.72
N LYS A 29 12.06 -5.76 -14.14
CA LYS A 29 13.40 -6.28 -13.78
C LYS A 29 14.53 -5.48 -14.43
N SER A 30 14.38 -5.05 -15.68
CA SER A 30 15.36 -4.19 -16.36
C SER A 30 15.43 -2.80 -15.75
N ARG A 31 14.31 -2.22 -15.31
CA ARG A 31 14.29 -0.96 -14.55
C ARG A 31 14.92 -1.09 -13.15
N GLN A 32 14.83 -2.27 -12.53
CA GLN A 32 15.47 -2.58 -11.24
C GLN A 32 17.00 -2.75 -11.31
N GLN A 33 17.60 -2.73 -12.49
CA GLN A 33 19.03 -2.96 -12.71
C GLN A 33 19.86 -1.67 -12.80
N THR A 34 19.22 -0.50 -12.71
CA THR A 34 19.84 0.82 -12.96
C THR A 34 20.27 1.58 -11.70
N TYR A 35 20.17 0.97 -10.51
CA TYR A 35 20.62 1.64 -9.27
C TYR A 35 21.95 1.04 -8.79
N PRO A 36 23.02 1.84 -8.68
CA PRO A 36 24.27 1.38 -8.12
C PRO A 36 24.05 0.87 -6.68
N PRO A 37 24.88 -0.08 -6.20
CA PRO A 37 24.81 -0.52 -4.82
C PRO A 37 25.00 0.70 -3.91
N ALA A 38 23.96 1.08 -3.18
CA ALA A 38 23.96 2.25 -2.32
C ALA A 38 24.87 2.01 -1.12
N SER A 39 26.17 2.26 -1.30
CA SER A 39 27.16 2.28 -0.22
C SER A 39 27.13 3.61 0.56
N GLY A 40 25.94 4.18 0.75
CA GLY A 40 25.70 5.40 1.51
C GLY A 40 24.27 5.38 2.05
N HIS A 41 24.13 5.51 3.37
CA HIS A 41 22.86 5.47 4.10
C HIS A 41 21.83 6.46 3.55
N LEU A 42 21.00 6.00 2.60
CA LEU A 42 19.82 6.74 2.18
C LEU A 42 18.79 6.65 3.30
N THR A 43 18.73 7.67 4.14
CA THR A 43 17.63 7.88 5.07
C THR A 43 16.40 8.33 4.28
N LEU A 44 15.71 7.38 3.63
CA LEU A 44 14.41 7.64 3.01
C LEU A 44 13.48 8.24 4.06
N GLN A 45 12.93 9.41 3.74
CA GLN A 45 11.91 10.04 4.57
C GLN A 45 10.54 9.49 4.20
N PHE A 46 9.74 9.24 5.23
CA PHE A 46 8.36 8.79 5.09
C PHE A 46 7.39 9.93 5.43
N PRO A 47 6.21 9.99 4.80
CA PRO A 47 5.69 9.04 3.80
C PRO A 47 6.22 9.28 2.38
N ILE A 48 6.32 8.21 1.59
CA ILE A 48 6.71 8.24 0.17
C ILE A 48 5.73 9.09 -0.64
N GLU A 49 6.28 9.98 -1.47
CA GLU A 49 5.54 11.00 -2.22
C GLU A 49 5.40 10.68 -3.71
N ASN A 50 6.25 9.82 -4.26
CA ASN A 50 6.26 9.50 -5.68
C ASN A 50 6.77 8.07 -5.95
N GLU A 51 6.79 7.68 -7.23
CA GLU A 51 7.15 6.34 -7.67
C GLU A 51 8.66 6.08 -7.57
N ASP A 52 9.47 7.09 -7.86
CA ASP A 52 10.94 7.00 -7.76
C ASP A 52 11.39 6.70 -6.32
N GLN A 53 10.79 7.37 -5.33
CA GLN A 53 11.03 7.10 -3.91
C GLN A 53 10.58 5.68 -3.50
N LEU A 54 9.54 5.14 -4.14
CA LEU A 54 9.13 3.76 -3.91
C LEU A 54 10.12 2.77 -4.52
N GLU A 55 10.63 3.04 -5.71
CA GLU A 55 11.70 2.23 -6.33
C GLU A 55 12.98 2.28 -5.50
N MET A 56 13.35 3.46 -4.99
CA MET A 56 14.44 3.63 -4.05
C MET A 56 14.23 2.82 -2.77
N LEU A 57 13.02 2.81 -2.20
CA LEU A 57 12.71 1.99 -1.03
C LEU A 57 12.93 0.50 -1.34
N GLU A 58 12.37 0.00 -2.45
CA GLU A 58 12.52 -1.40 -2.85
C GLU A 58 13.98 -1.79 -3.09
N ALA A 59 14.78 -0.90 -3.68
CA ALA A 59 16.21 -1.09 -3.85
C ALA A 59 16.95 -1.10 -2.49
N SER A 60 16.62 -0.17 -1.60
CA SER A 60 17.23 -0.03 -0.27
C SER A 60 16.92 -1.22 0.63
N LEU A 61 15.75 -1.84 0.48
CA LEU A 61 15.37 -3.05 1.21
C LEU A 61 16.17 -4.31 0.81
N ARG A 62 17.01 -4.24 -0.23
CA ARG A 62 17.99 -5.28 -0.55
C ARG A 62 19.22 -5.22 0.36
N ASP A 63 19.51 -4.06 0.94
CA ASP A 63 20.54 -3.90 1.96
C ASP A 63 20.00 -4.39 3.31
N GLU A 64 20.67 -5.37 3.92
CA GLU A 64 20.19 -5.98 5.17
C GLU A 64 20.20 -5.00 6.34
N LYS A 65 21.16 -4.05 6.39
CA LYS A 65 21.20 -3.06 7.47
C LYS A 65 20.01 -2.11 7.39
N TYR A 66 19.70 -1.60 6.20
CA TYR A 66 18.52 -0.76 5.98
C TYR A 66 17.23 -1.55 6.22
N LYS A 67 17.13 -2.78 5.73
CA LYS A 67 15.98 -3.66 5.96
C LYS A 67 15.72 -3.90 7.44
N GLN A 68 16.75 -4.07 8.27
CA GLN A 68 16.61 -4.16 9.73
C GLN A 68 16.06 -2.86 10.34
N GLN A 69 16.59 -1.70 9.92
CA GLN A 69 16.09 -0.40 10.38
C GLN A 69 14.63 -0.17 10.00
N TYR A 70 14.28 -0.47 8.75
CA TYR A 70 12.90 -0.41 8.26
C TYR A 70 11.99 -1.37 9.05
N THR A 71 12.43 -2.60 9.29
CA THR A 71 11.67 -3.59 10.07
C THR A 71 11.43 -3.11 11.49
N ALA A 72 12.45 -2.56 12.16
CA ALA A 72 12.31 -1.98 13.50
C ALA A 72 11.35 -0.79 13.50
N LYS A 73 11.39 0.06 12.46
CA LYS A 73 10.44 1.16 12.30
C LYS A 73 9.01 0.64 12.14
N MET A 74 8.79 -0.39 11.32
CA MET A 74 7.47 -1.00 11.16
C MET A 74 7.00 -1.69 12.45
N ALA A 75 7.91 -2.33 13.21
CA ALA A 75 7.58 -2.93 14.50
C ALA A 75 7.01 -1.90 15.48
N SER A 76 7.52 -0.68 15.47
CA SER A 76 6.97 0.43 16.29
C SER A 76 5.54 0.85 15.90
N CYS A 77 5.05 0.43 14.72
CA CYS A 77 3.68 0.68 14.26
C CYS A 77 2.69 -0.44 14.61
N LEU A 78 3.14 -1.55 15.21
CA LEU A 78 2.26 -2.64 15.63
C LEU A 78 1.23 -2.12 16.65
N GLN A 79 -0.01 -2.57 16.47
CA GLN A 79 -1.15 -2.28 17.32
C GLN A 79 -1.68 -3.60 17.88
N ASN A 80 -2.70 -3.55 18.74
CA ASN A 80 -3.35 -4.74 19.29
C ASN A 80 -4.28 -5.46 18.28
N ASP A 81 -4.39 -4.95 17.05
CA ASP A 81 -5.19 -5.54 15.98
C ASP A 81 -4.35 -5.66 14.68
N PRO A 82 -4.37 -6.81 13.97
CA PRO A 82 -3.63 -6.99 12.73
C PRO A 82 -4.01 -6.01 11.61
N LYS A 83 -5.31 -5.69 11.48
CA LYS A 83 -5.81 -4.83 10.40
C LYS A 83 -5.40 -3.38 10.65
N LEU A 84 -5.50 -2.93 11.91
CA LEU A 84 -5.08 -1.61 12.33
C LEU A 84 -3.57 -1.45 12.22
N SER A 85 -2.79 -2.46 12.62
CA SER A 85 -1.34 -2.49 12.44
C SER A 85 -0.96 -2.27 10.98
N LEU A 86 -1.57 -3.04 10.06
CA LEU A 86 -1.33 -2.89 8.63
C LEU A 86 -1.70 -1.48 8.14
N LYS A 87 -2.86 -0.97 8.54
CA LYS A 87 -3.34 0.36 8.15
C LYS A 87 -2.37 1.46 8.59
N VAL A 88 -1.87 1.40 9.82
CA VAL A 88 -0.90 2.36 10.37
C VAL A 88 0.42 2.25 9.62
N MET A 89 0.94 1.04 9.40
CA MET A 89 2.18 0.82 8.66
C MET A 89 2.10 1.38 7.22
N VAL A 90 1.06 1.03 6.47
CA VAL A 90 0.91 1.48 5.08
C VAL A 90 0.74 3.01 5.01
N HIS A 91 -0.04 3.60 5.93
CA HIS A 91 -0.18 5.06 6.02
C HIS A 91 1.12 5.76 6.42
N HIS A 92 1.97 5.11 7.23
CA HIS A 92 3.29 5.63 7.54
C HIS A 92 4.19 5.65 6.31
N VAL A 93 4.16 4.58 5.51
CA VAL A 93 5.11 4.40 4.40
C VAL A 93 4.69 5.13 3.14
N ILE A 94 3.40 5.19 2.80
CA ILE A 94 2.92 5.69 1.50
C ILE A 94 1.86 6.78 1.70
N LYS A 95 2.03 7.93 1.03
CA LYS A 95 1.00 8.95 0.98
C LYS A 95 -0.26 8.40 0.29
N PRO A 96 -1.47 8.76 0.76
CA PRO A 96 -2.74 8.37 0.12
C PRO A 96 -2.74 8.53 -1.40
N GLU A 97 -2.19 9.64 -1.90
CA GLU A 97 -2.13 10.02 -3.31
C GLU A 97 -1.28 9.04 -4.15
N VAL A 98 -0.16 8.57 -3.59
CA VAL A 98 0.68 7.51 -4.19
C VAL A 98 -0.01 6.16 -4.06
N GLY A 99 -0.63 5.91 -2.91
CA GLY A 99 -1.41 4.70 -2.62
C GLY A 99 -2.54 4.44 -3.62
N LEU A 100 -3.09 5.48 -4.26
CA LEU A 100 -4.13 5.34 -5.29
C LEU A 100 -3.68 4.54 -6.52
N LYS A 101 -2.38 4.54 -6.81
CA LYS A 101 -1.79 3.76 -7.91
C LYS A 101 -1.73 2.27 -7.61
N PHE A 102 -2.03 1.87 -6.38
CA PHE A 102 -1.97 0.49 -5.93
C PHE A 102 -3.34 -0.13 -5.76
N THR A 103 -3.37 -1.44 -5.90
CA THR A 103 -4.40 -2.32 -5.36
C THR A 103 -3.72 -3.55 -4.76
N PHE A 104 -4.48 -4.37 -4.04
CA PHE A 104 -3.92 -5.61 -3.51
C PHE A 104 -3.44 -6.54 -4.63
N GLN A 105 -4.29 -6.88 -5.60
CA GLN A 105 -3.97 -7.84 -6.67
C GLN A 105 -3.45 -7.22 -7.97
N GLY A 106 -3.48 -5.90 -8.10
CA GLY A 106 -3.22 -5.22 -9.37
C GLY A 106 -4.49 -5.15 -10.23
N THR A 107 -4.52 -4.18 -11.13
CA THR A 107 -5.49 -4.08 -12.24
C THR A 107 -4.73 -3.61 -13.49
N LEU A 108 -5.41 -3.52 -14.64
CA LEU A 108 -4.80 -2.99 -15.88
C LEU A 108 -4.19 -1.59 -15.72
N THR A 109 -4.69 -0.80 -14.77
CA THR A 109 -4.29 0.59 -14.54
C THR A 109 -3.62 0.83 -13.19
N LYS A 110 -3.44 -0.21 -12.36
CA LYS A 110 -2.91 -0.08 -10.99
C LYS A 110 -1.99 -1.24 -10.62
N SER A 111 -0.89 -0.92 -9.96
CA SER A 111 0.10 -1.89 -9.52
C SER A 111 -0.42 -2.76 -8.37
N SER A 112 -0.05 -4.05 -8.35
CA SER A 112 -0.26 -4.92 -7.19
C SER A 112 0.71 -4.54 -6.07
N THR A 113 0.27 -4.59 -4.81
CA THR A 113 1.12 -4.41 -3.63
C THR A 113 1.85 -5.68 -3.20
N VAL A 114 1.32 -6.86 -3.55
CA VAL A 114 1.90 -8.17 -3.23
C VAL A 114 3.37 -8.36 -3.65
N PRO A 115 3.84 -7.89 -4.82
CA PRO A 115 5.21 -8.12 -5.24
C PRO A 115 6.24 -7.30 -4.44
N TYR A 116 5.84 -6.20 -3.80
CA TYR A 116 6.74 -5.25 -3.16
C TYR A 116 7.31 -5.77 -1.83
N ALA A 117 8.62 -5.61 -1.65
CA ALA A 117 9.37 -6.02 -0.46
C ALA A 117 8.89 -5.29 0.80
N PHE A 118 8.59 -3.99 0.70
CA PHE A 118 8.14 -3.19 1.84
C PHE A 118 6.87 -3.79 2.48
N TYR A 119 5.93 -4.26 1.64
CA TYR A 119 4.66 -4.86 2.06
C TYR A 119 4.87 -6.28 2.60
N LYS A 120 5.76 -7.06 1.98
CA LYS A 120 6.13 -8.40 2.48
C LYS A 120 6.70 -8.33 3.90
N ILE A 121 7.56 -7.35 4.19
CA ILE A 121 8.12 -7.16 5.53
C ILE A 121 7.01 -6.84 6.54
N MET A 122 6.12 -5.90 6.23
CA MET A 122 4.95 -5.59 7.08
C MET A 122 4.11 -6.84 7.35
N ARG A 123 3.84 -7.63 6.30
CA ARG A 123 3.08 -8.88 6.40
C ARG A 123 3.75 -9.88 7.31
N THR A 124 5.04 -10.15 7.11
CA THR A 124 5.80 -11.09 7.96
C THR A 124 5.80 -10.64 9.41
N LEU A 125 5.99 -9.35 9.67
CA LEU A 125 6.01 -8.78 11.01
C LEU A 125 4.67 -8.97 11.73
N ILE A 126 3.56 -8.65 11.08
CA ILE A 126 2.21 -8.86 11.61
C ILE A 126 1.97 -10.36 11.84
N MET A 127 2.28 -11.20 10.85
CA MET A 127 2.12 -12.65 10.99
C MET A 127 2.92 -13.21 12.18
N SER A 128 4.18 -12.80 12.36
CA SER A 128 5.00 -13.26 13.48
C SER A 128 4.49 -12.77 14.83
N HIS A 129 4.05 -11.51 14.92
CA HIS A 129 3.58 -10.94 16.19
C HIS A 129 2.29 -11.61 16.67
N PHE A 130 1.32 -11.79 15.78
CA PHE A 130 0.00 -12.31 16.14
C PHE A 130 -0.09 -13.83 16.15
N SER A 131 0.77 -14.54 15.42
CA SER A 131 0.83 -16.02 15.54
C SER A 131 1.30 -16.43 16.95
N GLY A 132 2.10 -15.59 17.62
CA GLY A 132 2.47 -15.78 19.02
C GLY A 132 1.32 -15.53 20.01
N GLN A 133 0.20 -14.95 19.57
CA GLN A 133 -0.98 -14.62 20.38
C GLN A 133 -2.16 -15.59 20.15
N LEU A 134 -1.87 -16.85 19.78
CA LEU A 134 -2.84 -17.92 19.54
C LEU A 134 -3.81 -17.69 18.35
N MET A 135 -3.56 -16.71 17.49
CA MET A 135 -4.29 -16.58 16.23
C MET A 135 -3.75 -17.57 15.19
N MET A 136 -4.64 -18.23 14.44
CA MET A 136 -4.22 -19.10 13.36
C MET A 136 -3.59 -18.28 12.22
N THR A 137 -2.43 -18.69 11.73
CA THR A 137 -1.70 -17.99 10.65
C THR A 137 -2.56 -17.76 9.40
N ARG A 138 -3.47 -18.68 9.09
CA ARG A 138 -4.44 -18.55 7.99
C ARG A 138 -5.40 -17.38 8.23
N GLU A 139 -5.96 -17.26 9.42
CA GLU A 139 -6.92 -16.22 9.79
C GLU A 139 -6.27 -14.84 9.75
N ILE A 140 -5.03 -14.72 10.25
CA ILE A 140 -4.25 -13.48 10.14
C ILE A 140 -4.06 -13.09 8.67
N GLY A 141 -3.67 -14.05 7.83
CA GLY A 141 -3.47 -13.84 6.39
C GLY A 141 -4.73 -13.32 5.70
N GLU A 142 -5.88 -13.95 5.95
CA GLU A 142 -7.15 -13.50 5.37
C GLU A 142 -7.57 -12.11 5.88
N MET A 143 -7.40 -11.83 7.16
CA MET A 143 -7.68 -10.51 7.73
C MET A 143 -6.82 -9.44 7.07
N MET A 144 -5.55 -9.73 6.87
CA MET A 144 -4.61 -8.86 6.16
C MET A 144 -5.01 -8.62 4.71
N ASP A 145 -5.40 -9.66 3.98
CA ASP A 145 -5.83 -9.53 2.59
C ASP A 145 -7.09 -8.66 2.48
N ARG A 146 -8.07 -8.87 3.38
CA ARG A 146 -9.27 -8.03 3.49
C ARG A 146 -8.93 -6.59 3.85
N ALA A 147 -8.04 -6.38 4.82
CA ALA A 147 -7.61 -5.05 5.25
C ALA A 147 -6.85 -4.30 4.14
N THR A 148 -5.96 -4.98 3.43
CA THR A 148 -5.20 -4.39 2.30
C THR A 148 -6.14 -3.96 1.19
N LYS A 149 -7.08 -4.82 0.80
CA LYS A 149 -8.12 -4.50 -0.20
C LYS A 149 -8.96 -3.29 0.24
N SER A 150 -9.47 -3.31 1.47
CA SER A 150 -10.29 -2.23 2.04
C SER A 150 -9.54 -0.90 2.10
N TYR A 151 -8.27 -0.93 2.53
CA TYR A 151 -7.43 0.27 2.61
C TYR A 151 -7.31 0.98 1.26
N PHE A 152 -6.87 0.27 0.23
CA PHE A 152 -6.69 0.86 -1.11
C PHE A 152 -8.00 1.30 -1.75
N HIS A 153 -9.11 0.64 -1.43
CA HIS A 153 -10.43 1.09 -1.85
C HIS A 153 -10.79 2.45 -1.21
N ASN A 154 -10.64 2.56 0.11
CA ASN A 154 -11.01 3.74 0.90
C ASN A 154 -10.09 4.95 0.64
N LEU A 155 -8.85 4.73 0.18
CA LEU A 155 -7.95 5.83 -0.20
C LEU A 155 -8.55 6.74 -1.27
N LYS A 156 -9.32 6.17 -2.21
CA LYS A 156 -9.99 6.94 -3.27
C LYS A 156 -10.97 7.95 -2.66
N ASP A 157 -11.82 7.48 -1.76
CA ASP A 157 -12.82 8.31 -1.09
C ASP A 157 -12.15 9.36 -0.20
N HIS A 158 -11.04 9.00 0.43
CA HIS A 158 -10.25 9.93 1.23
C HIS A 158 -9.69 11.07 0.37
N VAL A 159 -9.00 10.77 -0.73
CA VAL A 159 -8.38 11.80 -1.57
C VAL A 159 -9.46 12.68 -2.19
N GLN A 160 -10.58 12.10 -2.63
CA GLN A 160 -11.71 12.88 -3.15
C GLN A 160 -12.33 13.80 -2.09
N SER A 161 -12.45 13.32 -0.85
CA SER A 161 -12.95 14.13 0.27
C SER A 161 -12.02 15.27 0.64
N ARG A 162 -10.68 15.08 0.58
CA ARG A 162 -9.71 16.18 0.77
C ARG A 162 -9.85 17.25 -0.30
N LYS A 163 -9.95 16.85 -1.57
CA LYS A 163 -10.12 17.80 -2.69
C LYS A 163 -11.39 18.66 -2.54
N ARG A 164 -12.50 18.04 -2.12
CA ARG A 164 -13.75 18.76 -1.82
C ARG A 164 -13.57 19.78 -0.69
N LYS A 165 -12.91 19.41 0.40
CA LYS A 165 -12.64 20.30 1.53
C LYS A 165 -11.71 21.47 1.16
N GLN A 166 -10.70 21.22 0.33
CA GLN A 166 -9.80 22.26 -0.16
C GLN A 166 -10.52 23.23 -1.11
N GLY A 167 -11.44 22.75 -1.95
CA GLY A 167 -12.28 23.60 -2.79
C GLY A 167 -13.26 24.46 -1.98
N ILE A 168 -13.83 23.93 -0.89
CA ILE A 168 -14.68 24.69 0.03
C ILE A 168 -13.88 25.79 0.75
N GLN A 169 -12.68 25.48 1.25
CA GLN A 169 -11.81 26.48 1.89
C GLN A 169 -11.27 27.53 0.92
N ALA A 170 -11.08 27.20 -0.37
CA ALA A 170 -10.72 28.18 -1.38
C ALA A 170 -11.88 29.16 -1.65
N ASN A 171 -13.12 28.65 -1.66
CA ASN A 171 -14.32 29.46 -1.88
C ASN A 171 -14.67 30.36 -0.67
N GLU A 172 -14.40 29.89 0.56
CA GLU A 172 -14.53 30.71 1.78
C GLU A 172 -13.50 31.85 1.88
N LYS A 173 -12.34 31.72 1.23
CA LYS A 173 -11.31 32.78 1.23
C LYS A 173 -11.63 33.95 0.29
N ASP A 174 -12.52 33.74 -0.69
CA ASP A 174 -12.97 34.78 -1.63
C ASP A 174 -14.19 35.56 -1.11
N THR A 175 -14.85 35.08 -0.05
CA THR A 175 -15.92 35.81 0.66
C THR A 175 -15.41 36.28 2.02
N GLY A 176 -15.09 37.57 2.12
CA GLY A 176 -14.42 38.18 3.26
C GLY A 176 -14.94 37.76 4.66
N GLY A 177 -13.98 37.34 5.48
CA GLY A 177 -13.87 37.55 6.93
C GLY A 177 -15.05 37.16 7.82
N TYR A 178 -14.87 36.14 8.67
CA TYR A 178 -14.98 36.25 10.13
C TYR A 178 -14.18 35.12 10.79
N ASN A 179 -13.42 35.48 11.82
CA ASN A 179 -12.51 34.60 12.55
C ASN A 179 -13.26 34.03 13.77
N SER A 180 -13.42 32.72 13.88
CA SER A 180 -13.70 32.05 15.17
C SER A 180 -13.47 30.55 15.12
N GLY A 181 -12.64 30.04 16.03
CA GLY A 181 -12.78 28.69 16.55
C GLY A 181 -11.79 27.65 16.03
N THR A 182 -10.65 27.57 16.71
CA THR A 182 -9.76 26.42 16.74
C THR A 182 -10.55 25.12 17.00
N TYR A 183 -10.56 24.18 16.06
CA TYR A 183 -10.78 22.75 16.37
C TYR A 183 -9.88 21.84 15.52
N PRO A 184 -9.40 20.71 16.10
CA PRO A 184 -8.22 20.01 15.65
C PRO A 184 -8.55 18.93 14.61
N CYS A 185 -7.92 19.04 13.45
CA CYS A 185 -7.80 17.97 12.47
C CYS A 185 -6.79 16.96 13.02
N LEU A 186 -7.19 15.74 13.44
CA LEU A 186 -6.40 14.51 13.18
C LEU A 186 -6.98 13.18 13.74
N TYR A 187 -8.02 13.14 14.59
CA TYR A 187 -8.30 11.89 15.33
C TYR A 187 -9.76 11.44 15.41
N ASN A 188 -10.52 11.45 14.31
CA ASN A 188 -11.92 10.96 14.33
C ASN A 188 -12.17 9.59 13.66
N TRP A 189 -11.13 8.87 13.22
CA TRP A 189 -11.27 7.55 12.57
C TRP A 189 -10.58 6.41 13.34
N MET A 190 -10.29 6.63 14.62
CA MET A 190 -9.60 5.71 15.52
C MET A 190 -10.51 5.02 16.52
N LEU A 191 -11.84 5.16 16.41
CA LEU A 191 -12.76 4.40 17.25
C LEU A 191 -13.22 3.12 16.54
N PRO A 192 -13.19 1.96 17.23
CA PRO A 192 -13.87 0.77 16.76
C PRO A 192 -15.37 1.08 16.72
N VAL A 193 -16.01 0.77 15.59
CA VAL A 193 -17.47 0.73 15.53
C VAL A 193 -17.86 -0.58 16.22
N ASP A 194 -18.09 -0.52 17.52
CA ASP A 194 -18.85 -1.55 18.21
C ASP A 194 -20.25 -1.58 17.57
N ARG A 195 -20.58 -2.71 16.95
CA ARG A 195 -21.97 -3.11 16.75
C ARG A 195 -22.24 -4.23 17.74
N THR A 196 -23.07 -3.86 18.72
CA THR A 196 -23.93 -4.73 19.55
C THR A 196 -24.31 -6.05 18.90
#